data_AF-A0A2V7IQ73-F1
#
_entry.id   AF-A0A2V7IQ73-F1
#
_cell.length_a   1.000
_cell.length_b   1.000
_cell.length_c   1.000
_cell.angle_alpha   90.00
_cell.angle_beta   90.00
_cell.angle_gamma   90.00
#
_symmetry.space_group_name_H-M   'P 1'
#
loop_
_entity.id
_entity.type
_entity.pdbx_description
1 polymer ?
#
loop_
_entity_poly.entity_id
_entity_poly.type
_entity_poly.pdbx_seq_one_letter_code
_entity_poly.pdbx_strand_id
1 'polypeptide(L)'
;MPREAVAFLMFVTMVGGFVLLYPVVRALAERLRPRPEAGKDELQALRDDVVQELQQMRREIAELGERMDFTERLLAKQREAERLAPPRSG
;
A
#
# COMPACT_ATOMS: atom_id res chain seq x y z
N MET A 1 -55.13 -10.10 -33.31
CA MET A 1 -54.84 -10.94 -32.12
C MET A 1 -55.50 -10.31 -30.91
N PRO A 2 -56.10 -11.09 -30.00
CA PRO A 2 -56.63 -10.56 -28.74
C PRO A 2 -55.50 -9.89 -27.95
N ARG A 3 -55.73 -8.69 -27.41
CA ARG A 3 -54.71 -7.87 -26.72
C ARG A 3 -54.15 -8.60 -25.49
N GLU A 4 -54.98 -9.45 -24.89
CA GLU A 4 -54.71 -10.29 -23.75
C GLU A 4 -53.65 -11.36 -24.07
N ALA A 5 -53.72 -11.96 -25.27
CA ALA A 5 -52.74 -12.95 -25.70
C ALA A 5 -51.36 -12.31 -25.97
N VAL A 6 -51.34 -11.08 -26.48
CA VAL A 6 -50.09 -10.33 -26.68
C VAL A 6 -49.47 -9.98 -25.33
N ALA A 7 -50.26 -9.51 -24.36
CA ALA A 7 -49.79 -9.21 -23.02
C ALA A 7 -49.23 -10.47 -22.32
N PHE A 8 -49.93 -11.60 -22.44
CA PHE A 8 -49.48 -12.87 -21.90
C PHE A 8 -48.17 -13.35 -22.53
N LEU A 9 -48.05 -13.26 -23.87
CA LEU A 9 -46.83 -13.64 -24.58
C LEU A 9 -45.64 -12.79 -24.14
N MET A 10 -45.81 -11.46 -24.04
CA MET A 10 -44.78 -10.53 -23.59
C MET A 10 -44.34 -10.82 -22.14
N PHE A 11 -45.28 -11.19 -21.27
CA PHE A 11 -44.96 -11.58 -19.90
C PHE A 11 -44.13 -12.87 -19.86
N VAL A 12 -44.53 -13.89 -20.61
CA VAL A 12 -43.82 -15.17 -20.67
C VAL A 12 -42.42 -15.00 -21.26
N THR A 13 -42.25 -14.21 -22.32
CA THR A 13 -40.93 -13.96 -22.92
C THR A 13 -40.05 -13.10 -22.02
N MET A 14 -40.61 -12.12 -21.30
CA MET A 14 -39.86 -11.31 -20.34
C MET A 14 -39.36 -12.16 -19.17
N VAL A 15 -40.24 -12.96 -18.56
CA VAL A 15 -39.89 -13.86 -17.45
C VAL A 15 -38.92 -14.95 -17.92
N GLY A 16 -39.20 -15.59 -19.06
CA GLY A 16 -38.33 -16.62 -19.63
C GLY A 16 -36.95 -16.08 -19.99
N GLY A 17 -36.89 -14.89 -20.59
CA GLY A 17 -35.64 -14.20 -20.90
C GLY A 17 -34.84 -13.87 -19.65
N PHE A 18 -35.50 -13.42 -18.58
CA PHE A 18 -34.84 -13.14 -17.30
C PHE A 18 -34.28 -14.41 -16.65
N VAL A 19 -35.03 -15.51 -16.66
CA VAL A 19 -34.60 -16.81 -16.12
C VAL A 19 -33.40 -17.36 -16.91
N LEU A 20 -33.38 -17.19 -18.23
CA LEU A 20 -32.28 -17.62 -19.09
C LEU A 20 -31.03 -16.74 -18.95
N LEU A 21 -31.20 -15.44 -18.71
CA LEU A 21 -30.08 -14.50 -18.50
C LEU A 21 -29.49 -14.60 -17.09
N TYR A 22 -30.30 -14.96 -16.09
CA TYR A 22 -29.86 -15.09 -14.69
C TYR A 22 -28.58 -15.92 -14.49
N PRO A 23 -28.42 -17.14 -15.05
CA PRO A 23 -27.19 -17.92 -14.87
C PRO A 23 -25.96 -17.25 -15.51
N VAL A 24 -26.13 -16.58 -16.64
CA VAL A 24 -25.05 -15.86 -17.33
C VAL A 24 -24.60 -14.66 -16.52
N VAL A 25 -25.56 -13.87 -16.02
CA VAL A 25 -25.29 -12.71 -15.14
C VAL A 25 -24.62 -13.17 -13.84
N ARG A 26 -25.09 -14.28 -13.24
CA ARG A 26 -24.49 -14.84 -12.03
C ARG A 26 -23.06 -15.33 -12.26
N ALA A 27 -22.80 -16.03 -13.35
CA ALA A 27 -21.45 -16.50 -13.70
C ALA A 27 -20.50 -15.33 -13.97
N LEU A 28 -20.97 -14.28 -14.64
CA LEU A 28 -20.19 -13.07 -14.88
C LEU A 28 -19.93 -12.30 -13.58
N ALA A 29 -20.93 -12.21 -12.69
CA ALA A 29 -20.78 -11.59 -11.37
C ALA A 29 -19.79 -12.35 -10.49
N GLU A 30 -19.81 -13.69 -10.50
CA GLU A 30 -18.84 -14.52 -9.78
C GLU A 30 -17.42 -14.36 -10.35
N ARG A 31 -17.27 -14.23 -11.67
CA ARG A 31 -15.98 -13.96 -12.32
C ARG A 31 -15.44 -12.55 -12.04
N LEU A 32 -16.34 -11.57 -11.93
CA LEU A 32 -15.96 -10.18 -11.64
C LEU A 32 -15.85 -9.91 -10.13
N ARG A 33 -16.33 -10.83 -9.29
CA ARG A 33 -16.25 -10.70 -7.83
C ARG A 33 -14.76 -10.71 -7.46
N PRO A 34 -14.19 -9.58 -7.02
CA PRO A 34 -12.80 -9.55 -6.60
C PRO A 34 -12.64 -10.56 -5.48
N ARG A 35 -11.70 -11.49 -5.62
CA ARG A 35 -11.43 -12.54 -4.63
C ARG A 35 -10.99 -11.85 -3.33
N PRO A 36 -11.86 -11.72 -2.30
CA PRO A 36 -11.65 -10.76 -1.22
C PRO A 36 -10.47 -11.11 -0.32
N GLU A 37 -10.12 -12.40 -0.25
CA GLU A 37 -9.07 -12.89 0.63
C GLU A 37 -7.69 -12.84 -0.03
N ALA A 38 -7.59 -13.22 -1.31
CA ALA A 38 -6.30 -13.23 -2.03
C ALA A 38 -5.67 -11.84 -2.14
N GLY A 39 -6.47 -10.80 -2.38
CA GLY A 39 -5.97 -9.43 -2.46
C GLY A 39 -5.65 -8.79 -1.10
N LYS A 40 -6.24 -9.27 -0.01
CA LYS A 40 -5.95 -8.76 1.34
C LYS A 40 -4.65 -9.32 1.88
N ASP A 41 -4.41 -10.62 1.70
CA ASP A 41 -3.20 -11.27 2.16
C ASP A 41 -1.96 -10.74 1.41
N GLU A 42 -2.08 -10.56 0.09
CA GLU A 42 -1.01 -9.99 -0.75
C GLU A 42 -0.74 -8.52 -0.40
N LEU A 43 -1.80 -7.73 -0.13
CA LEU A 43 -1.65 -6.35 0.32
C LEU A 43 -1.06 -6.24 1.73
N GLN A 44 -1.40 -7.16 2.64
CA GLN A 44 -0.80 -7.24 3.96
C GLN A 44 0.68 -7.62 3.88
N ALA A 45 1.02 -8.62 3.07
CA ALA A 45 2.41 -9.02 2.85
C ALA A 45 3.26 -7.88 2.30
N LEU A 46 2.77 -7.16 1.29
CA LEU A 46 3.45 -5.99 0.73
C LEU A 46 3.60 -4.86 1.77
N ARG A 47 2.56 -4.62 2.57
CA ARG A 47 2.60 -3.63 3.64
C ARG A 47 3.67 -3.97 4.68
N ASP A 48 3.72 -5.24 5.09
CA ASP A 48 4.66 -5.69 6.11
C ASP A 48 6.11 -5.62 5.62
N ASP A 49 6.36 -5.94 4.35
CA ASP A 49 7.67 -5.80 3.71
C ASP A 49 8.15 -4.33 3.69
N VAL A 50 7.27 -3.41 3.29
CA VAL A 50 7.56 -1.97 3.31
C VAL A 50 7.82 -1.46 4.73
N VAL A 51 7.05 -1.92 5.72
CA VAL A 51 7.27 -1.54 7.13
C VAL A 51 8.62 -2.05 7.62
N GLN A 52 9.00 -3.26 7.24
CA GLN A 52 10.29 -3.85 7.60
C GLN A 52 11.45 -3.06 6.99
N GLU A 53 11.37 -2.69 5.72
CA GLU A 53 12.39 -1.88 5.03
C GLU A 53 12.52 -0.49 5.69
N LEU A 54 11.40 0.17 5.99
CA LEU A 54 11.41 1.46 6.70
C LEU A 54 12.03 1.35 8.09
N GLN A 55 11.75 0.27 8.82
CA GLN A 55 12.38 0.03 10.12
C GLN A 55 13.88 -0.20 9.99
N GLN A 56 14.34 -0.87 8.93
CA GLN A 56 15.75 -1.05 8.65
C GLN A 56 16.44 0.29 8.35
N MET A 57 15.89 1.08 7.42
CA MET A 57 16.43 2.40 7.11
C MET A 57 16.46 3.31 8.36
N ARG A 58 15.44 3.25 9.21
CA ARG A 58 15.41 4.02 10.46
C ARG A 58 16.56 3.64 11.41
N ARG A 59 16.94 2.35 11.47
CA ARG A 59 18.09 1.91 12.29
C ARG A 59 19.40 2.44 11.71
N GLU A 60 19.58 2.34 10.40
CA GLU A 60 20.78 2.82 9.72
C GLU A 60 20.93 4.35 9.88
N ILE A 61 19.84 5.10 9.77
CA ILE A 61 19.82 6.55 10.01
C ILE A 61 20.17 6.89 11.47
N ALA A 62 19.68 6.10 12.44
CA ALA A 62 19.99 6.32 13.85
C ALA A 62 21.49 6.12 14.13
N GLU A 63 22.09 5.06 13.59
CA GLU A 63 23.52 4.80 13.71
C GLU A 63 24.35 5.90 13.03
N LEU A 64 23.92 6.36 11.85
CA LEU A 64 24.57 7.47 11.15
C LEU A 64 24.48 8.77 11.96
N GLY A 65 23.35 9.02 12.62
CA GLY A 65 23.16 10.16 13.52
C GLY A 65 24.13 10.13 14.71
N GLU A 66 24.33 8.97 15.33
CA GLU A 66 25.29 8.82 16.43
C GLU A 66 26.74 9.08 15.99
N ARG A 67 27.13 8.57 14.82
CA ARG A 67 28.46 8.82 14.24
C ARG A 67 28.68 10.29 13.88
N MET A 68 27.64 10.94 13.35
CA MET A 68 27.66 12.37 13.05
C MET A 68 27.84 13.20 14.33
N ASP A 69 27.04 12.92 15.35
CA ASP A 69 27.11 13.57 16.67
C ASP A 69 28.48 13.36 17.34
N PHE A 70 29.07 12.17 17.21
CA PHE A 70 30.45 11.93 17.63
C PHE A 70 31.47 12.83 16.90
N THR A 71 31.31 12.97 15.57
CA THR A 71 32.18 13.80 14.74
C THR A 71 32.05 15.27 15.12
N GLU A 72 30.83 15.75 15.38
CA GLU A 72 30.57 17.10 15.85
C GLU A 72 31.25 17.39 17.18
N ARG A 73 31.12 16.47 18.15
CA ARG A 73 31.83 16.56 19.44
C ARG A 73 33.34 16.57 19.28
N LEU A 74 33.88 15.77 18.36
CA LEU A 74 35.32 15.72 18.12
C LEU A 74 35.84 17.02 17.49
N LEU A 75 35.10 17.57 16.52
CA LEU A 75 35.41 18.85 15.89
C LEU A 75 35.36 20.01 16.89
N ALA A 76 34.38 20.01 17.80
CA ALA A 76 34.29 21.01 18.87
C ALA A 76 35.53 20.96 19.78
N LYS A 77 35.95 19.76 20.22
CA LYS A 77 37.16 19.58 21.03
C LYS A 77 38.44 20.04 20.32
N GLN A 78 38.58 19.78 19.01
CA GLN A 78 39.74 20.25 18.24
C GLN A 78 39.80 21.78 18.18
N ARG A 79 38.67 22.45 17.92
CA ARG A 79 38.60 23.92 17.92
C ARG A 79 38.95 24.54 19.27
N GLU A 80 38.53 23.91 20.37
CA GLU A 80 38.90 24.35 21.73
C GLU A 80 40.40 24.21 21.98
N ALA A 81 41.01 23.08 21.60
CA ALA A 81 42.46 22.87 21.72
C ALA A 81 43.26 23.90 20.90
N GLU A 82 42.80 24.23 19.69
CA GLU A 82 43.43 25.24 18.82
C GLU A 82 43.36 26.66 19.42
N ARG A 83 42.26 27.00 20.11
CA ARG A 83 42.12 28.27 20.84
C ARG A 83 43.00 28.37 22.08
N LEU A 84 43.33 27.25 22.70
CA LEU A 84 44.16 27.19 23.91
C LEU A 84 45.67 27.09 23.61
N ALA A 85 46.06 26.95 22.35
CA ALA A 85 47.46 26.96 21.95
C ALA A 85 48.07 28.36 22.22
N PRO A 86 49.22 28.47 22.94
CA PRO A 86 49.83 29.75 23.24
C PRO A 86 50.24 30.47 21.94
N PRO A 87 50.17 31.82 21.90
CA PRO A 87 50.63 32.57 20.75
C PRO A 87 52.07 32.18 20.48
N ARG A 88 52.34 31.71 19.27
CA ARG A 88 53.70 31.37 18.82
C ARG A 88 54.50 32.68 18.82
N SER A 89 55.17 32.96 19.93
CA SER A 89 56.15 34.05 20.04
C SER A 89 57.30 33.71 19.11
N GLY A 90 57.30 34.35 17.95
CA GLY A 90 58.48 34.51 17.09
C GLY A 90 59.31 35.69 17.56
#